data_AF-A0A3P7PEK9-F1
#
_entry.id   AF-A0A3P7PEK9-F1
#
_cell.length_a   1.000
_cell.length_b   1.000
_cell.length_c   1.000
_cell.angle_alpha   90.00
_cell.angle_beta   90.00
_cell.angle_gamma   90.00
#
_symmetry.space_group_name_H-M   'P 1'
#
loop_
_entity.id
_entity.type
_entity.pdbx_description
1 polymer ?
#
loop_
_entity_poly.entity_id
_entity_poly.type
_entity_poly.pdbx_seq_one_letter_code
_entity_poly.pdbx_strand_id
1 'polypeptide(L)'
;MILLLIALLDAYRIILELLNLCLKNYCQFDNKYYEQVKGTPMDSPISGLLAELVLQRLEKEVFQSLKPTMWLRYVDDTFVTIKNNDVEVLHQKLNEVFPSI
;
A
#
# COMPACT_ATOMS: atom_id res chain seq x y z
N MET A 1 19.15 16.90 22.34
CA MET A 1 18.32 15.70 22.14
C MET A 1 16.83 16.02 22.02
N ILE A 2 16.22 16.73 22.97
CA ILE A 2 14.78 17.11 22.92
C ILE A 2 14.43 18.01 21.73
N LEU A 3 15.23 19.05 21.45
CA LEU A 3 15.02 19.94 20.29
C LEU A 3 15.05 19.18 18.94
N LEU A 4 15.92 18.18 18.81
CA LEU A 4 16.00 17.36 17.60
C LEU A 4 14.75 16.49 17.43
N LEU A 5 14.23 15.94 18.53
CA LEU A 5 13.00 15.14 18.51
C LEU A 5 11.78 15.98 18.12
N ILE A 6 11.68 17.22 18.64
CA ILE A 6 10.62 18.16 18.28
C ILE A 6 10.71 18.49 16.78
N ALA A 7 11.89 18.85 16.28
CA ALA A 7 12.08 19.14 14.87
C ALA A 7 11.73 17.94 13.96
N LEU A 8 12.04 16.71 14.37
CA LEU A 8 11.65 15.50 13.65
C LEU A 8 10.13 15.27 13.65
N LEU A 9 9.46 15.51 14.78
CA LEU A 9 8.01 15.41 14.89
C LEU A 9 7.29 16.45 14.04
N ASP A 10 7.80 17.68 14.01
CA ASP A 10 7.23 18.75 13.18
C ASP A 10 7.41 18.46 11.70
N ALA A 11 8.61 18.02 11.28
CA ALA A 11 8.86 17.59 9.91
C ALA A 11 7.93 16.43 9.50
N TYR A 12 7.74 15.45 10.38
CA TYR A 12 6.82 14.33 10.15
C TYR A 12 5.38 14.80 9.94
N ARG A 13 4.89 15.74 10.76
CA ARG A 13 3.54 16.32 10.61
C ARG A 13 3.38 17.02 9.26
N ILE A 14 4.34 17.85 8.88
CA ILE A 14 4.30 18.59 7.60
C ILE A 14 4.23 17.61 6.43
N ILE A 15 5.02 16.54 6.46
CA ILE A 15 4.99 15.53 5.40
C ILE A 15 3.62 14.85 5.32
N LEU A 16 3.01 14.49 6.45
CA LEU A 16 1.68 13.89 6.47
C LEU A 16 0.60 14.82 5.92
N GLU A 17 0.67 16.12 6.23
CA GLU A 17 -0.28 17.12 5.71
C GLU A 17 -0.15 17.27 4.19
N LEU A 18 1.07 17.37 3.68
CA LEU A 18 1.34 17.43 2.25
C LEU A 18 0.89 16.15 1.54
N LEU A 19 1.14 14.99 2.14
CA LEU A 19 0.75 13.70 1.57
C LEU A 19 -0.78 13.55 1.51
N ASN A 20 -1.50 14.00 2.55
CA ASN A 20 -2.95 14.07 2.53
C ASN A 20 -3.48 14.99 1.43
N LEU A 21 -2.80 16.11 1.16
CA LEU A 21 -3.17 17.01 0.07
C LEU A 21 -2.95 16.34 -1.30
N CYS A 22 -1.80 15.70 -1.50
CA CYS A 22 -1.45 15.01 -2.75
C CYS A 22 -2.36 13.79 -3.04
N LEU A 23 -2.92 13.18 -1.99
CA LEU A 23 -3.83 12.04 -2.11
C LEU A 23 -5.28 12.42 -2.38
N LYS A 24 -5.69 13.65 -2.09
CA LYS A 24 -7.00 14.17 -2.50
C LYS A 24 -6.99 14.40 -3.99
N ASN A 25 -7.49 13.41 -4.74
CA ASN A 25 -7.58 13.51 -6.18
C ASN A 25 -9.01 13.56 -6.69
N TYR A 26 -9.19 14.34 -7.75
CA TYR A 26 -10.43 14.46 -8.50
C TYR A 26 -10.17 14.04 -9.94
N CYS A 27 -11.01 13.17 -10.49
CA CYS A 27 -11.01 12.87 -11.92
C CYS A 27 -12.17 13.60 -12.60
N GLN A 28 -11.95 14.05 -13.83
CA GLN A 28 -12.99 14.65 -14.65
C GLN A 28 -13.50 13.62 -15.66
N PHE A 29 -14.81 13.43 -15.70
CA PHE A 29 -15.49 12.60 -16.69
C PHE A 29 -16.83 13.24 -17.03
N ASP A 30 -17.19 13.32 -18.32
CA ASP A 30 -18.46 13.91 -18.76
C ASP A 30 -18.73 15.31 -18.17
N ASN A 31 -17.70 16.17 -18.17
CA ASN A 31 -17.74 17.52 -17.58
C ASN A 31 -18.13 17.59 -16.09
N LYS A 32 -18.04 16.46 -15.37
CA LYS A 32 -18.26 16.37 -13.93
C LYS A 32 -16.98 15.96 -13.23
N TYR A 33 -16.80 16.46 -12.01
CA TYR A 33 -15.68 16.09 -11.14
C TYR A 33 -16.13 15.01 -10.18
N TYR A 34 -15.28 14.00 -10.00
CA TYR A 34 -15.49 12.88 -9.10
C TYR A 34 -14.29 12.78 -8.16
N GLU A 35 -14.56 12.67 -6.86
CA GLU A 35 -13.51 12.45 -5.87
C GLU A 35 -13.18 10.96 -5.79
N GLN A 36 -11.89 10.65 -5.82
CA GLN A 36 -11.43 9.29 -5.55
C GLN A 36 -11.44 9.04 -4.04
N VAL A 37 -12.48 8.39 -3.53
CA VAL A 37 -12.66 8.11 -2.10
C VAL A 37 -11.78 6.98 -1.57
N LYS A 38 -11.25 6.12 -2.46
CA LYS A 38 -10.44 4.95 -2.10
C LYS A 38 -9.35 4.67 -3.12
N GLY A 39 -8.22 4.19 -2.62
CA GLY A 39 -7.05 3.88 -3.40
C GLY A 39 -6.16 5.11 -3.60
N THR A 40 -5.23 4.99 -4.52
CA THR A 40 -4.33 6.07 -4.91
C THR A 40 -4.64 6.51 -6.34
N PRO A 41 -4.42 7.79 -6.68
CA PRO A 41 -4.61 8.29 -8.04
C PRO A 41 -3.61 7.68 -9.02
N MET A 42 -4.09 6.99 -10.06
CA MET A 42 -3.24 6.22 -10.98
C MET A 42 -2.12 7.04 -11.66
N ASP A 43 -2.35 8.34 -11.90
CA ASP A 43 -1.37 9.23 -12.55
C ASP A 43 -0.52 10.07 -11.58
N SER A 44 -0.69 9.90 -10.26
CA SER A 44 0.13 10.66 -9.32
C SER A 44 1.54 10.10 -9.21
N PRO A 45 2.59 10.95 -9.25
CA PRO A 45 3.97 10.51 -9.09
C PRO A 45 4.25 9.75 -7.78
N ILE A 46 3.43 9.95 -6.73
CA ILE A 46 3.61 9.29 -5.44
C ILE A 46 2.87 7.96 -5.32
N SER A 47 1.93 7.67 -6.23
CA SER A 47 1.05 6.50 -6.10
C SER A 47 1.81 5.18 -6.19
N GLY A 48 2.83 5.09 -7.03
CA GLY A 48 3.68 3.91 -7.12
C GLY A 48 4.40 3.61 -5.79
N LEU A 49 4.94 4.64 -5.13
CA LEU A 49 5.58 4.50 -3.81
C LEU A 49 4.57 4.06 -2.74
N LEU A 50 3.37 4.63 -2.74
CA LEU A 50 2.34 4.26 -1.78
C LEU A 50 1.82 2.84 -2.00
N ALA A 51 1.62 2.43 -3.26
CA ALA A 51 1.27 1.06 -3.61
C ALA A 51 2.33 0.07 -3.13
N GLU A 52 3.61 0.39 -3.35
CA GLU A 52 4.74 -0.40 -2.86
C GLU A 52 4.73 -0.55 -1.34
N LEU A 53 4.52 0.54 -0.58
CA LEU A 53 4.45 0.50 0.87
C LEU A 53 3.28 -0.36 1.39
N VAL A 54 2.13 -0.30 0.72
CA VAL A 54 0.95 -1.12 1.07
C VAL A 54 1.23 -2.60 0.81
N LEU A 55 1.86 -2.93 -0.32
CA LEU A 55 2.20 -4.32 -0.67
C LEU A 55 3.28 -4.89 0.24
N GLN A 56 4.30 -4.11 0.61
CA GLN A 56 5.30 -4.52 1.60
C GLN A 56 4.68 -4.81 2.97
N ARG A 57 3.68 -4.02 3.39
CA ARG A 57 2.92 -4.30 4.62
C ARG A 57 2.16 -5.61 4.50
N LEU A 58 1.47 -5.85 3.38
CA LEU A 58 0.74 -7.08 3.14
C LEU A 58 1.65 -8.31 3.16
N GLU A 59 2.78 -8.24 2.46
CA GLU A 59 3.80 -9.29 2.48
C GLU A 59 4.29 -9.56 3.90
N LYS A 60 4.56 -8.50 4.68
CA LYS A 60 5.00 -8.65 6.07
C LYS A 60 3.95 -9.34 6.94
N GLU A 61 2.67 -9.06 6.78
CA GLU A 61 1.60 -9.72 7.55
C GLU A 61 1.45 -11.19 7.14
N VAL A 62 1.38 -11.46 5.83
CA VAL A 62 1.19 -12.83 5.33
C VAL A 62 2.41 -13.70 5.63
N PHE A 63 3.63 -13.17 5.47
CA PHE A 63 4.86 -13.94 5.60
C PHE A 63 5.34 -14.16 7.03
N GLN A 64 4.66 -13.59 8.03
CA GLN A 64 4.85 -13.97 9.43
C GLN A 64 4.47 -15.43 9.68
N SER A 65 3.49 -15.94 8.96
CA SER A 65 2.87 -17.24 9.23
C SER A 65 2.93 -18.23 8.07
N LEU A 66 3.15 -17.76 6.83
CA LEU A 66 3.44 -18.57 5.67
C LEU A 66 4.82 -18.22 5.11
N LYS A 67 5.59 -19.22 4.68
CA LYS A 67 6.92 -18.97 4.12
C LYS A 67 7.00 -19.55 2.71
N PRO A 68 6.71 -18.75 1.67
CA PRO A 68 6.92 -19.21 0.30
C PRO A 68 8.40 -19.52 0.06
N THR A 69 8.66 -20.50 -0.80
CA THR A 69 10.03 -20.84 -1.24
C THR A 69 10.57 -19.77 -2.18
N MET A 70 9.71 -19.16 -2.98
CA MET A 70 10.04 -18.05 -3.87
C MET A 70 8.90 -17.04 -3.87
N TRP A 71 9.24 -15.76 -3.87
CA TRP A 71 8.33 -14.65 -4.05
C TRP A 71 8.99 -13.61 -4.97
N LEU A 72 8.39 -13.38 -6.13
CA LEU A 72 8.80 -12.36 -7.08
C LEU A 72 7.58 -11.45 -7.31
N ARG A 73 7.78 -10.14 -7.28
CA ARG A 73 6.70 -9.17 -7.47
C ARG A 73 7.13 -8.08 -8.45
N TYR A 74 6.21 -7.71 -9.34
CA TYR A 74 6.31 -6.54 -10.21
C TYR A 74 5.05 -5.70 -10.04
N VAL A 75 5.17 -4.56 -9.36
CA VAL A 75 4.03 -3.72 -8.96
C VAL A 75 2.99 -4.57 -8.20
N ASP A 76 1.84 -4.86 -8.79
CA ASP A 76 0.73 -5.65 -8.25
C ASP A 76 0.76 -7.13 -8.69
N ASP A 77 1.52 -7.48 -9.72
CA ASP A 77 1.66 -8.86 -10.18
C ASP A 77 2.67 -9.64 -9.32
N THR A 78 2.31 -10.88 -8.96
CA THR A 78 3.15 -11.74 -8.12
C THR A 78 3.34 -13.12 -8.73
N PHE A 79 4.55 -13.65 -8.58
CA PHE A 79 4.89 -15.05 -8.83
C PHE A 79 5.36 -15.69 -7.52
N VAL A 80 4.69 -16.76 -7.11
CA VAL A 80 4.94 -17.43 -5.85
C VAL A 80 5.15 -18.93 -6.05
N THR A 81 6.14 -19.49 -5.36
CA THR A 81 6.31 -20.94 -5.21
C THR A 81 6.10 -21.29 -3.74
N ILE A 82 5.12 -22.14 -3.45
CA ILE A 82 4.76 -22.59 -2.10
C ILE A 82 4.35 -24.07 -2.13
N LYS A 83 4.24 -24.71 -0.96
CA LYS A 83 3.72 -26.08 -0.87
C LYS A 83 2.26 -26.12 -1.30
N ASN A 84 1.86 -27.17 -2.02
CA ASN A 84 0.48 -27.33 -2.50
C ASN A 84 -0.57 -27.19 -1.38
N ASN A 85 -0.30 -27.74 -0.20
CA ASN A 85 -1.25 -27.70 0.92
C ASN A 85 -1.42 -26.30 1.55
N ASP A 86 -0.53 -25.36 1.22
CA ASP A 86 -0.55 -23.99 1.76
C ASP A 86 -1.18 -22.99 0.78
N VAL A 87 -1.57 -23.42 -0.43
CA VAL A 87 -2.09 -22.54 -1.49
C VAL A 87 -3.41 -21.88 -1.06
N GLU A 88 -4.35 -22.65 -0.55
CA GLU A 88 -5.65 -22.12 -0.08
C GLU A 88 -5.45 -21.19 1.13
N VAL A 89 -4.54 -21.56 2.03
CA VAL A 89 -4.22 -20.75 3.22
C VAL A 89 -3.57 -19.43 2.81
N LEU A 90 -2.69 -19.44 1.81
CA LEU A 90 -2.08 -18.23 1.25
C LEU A 90 -3.15 -17.32 0.63
N HIS A 91 -4.00 -17.88 -0.22
CA HIS A 91 -5.09 -17.14 -0.85
C HIS A 91 -6.02 -16.50 0.19
N GLN A 92 -6.40 -17.25 1.23
CA GLN A 92 -7.23 -16.72 2.31
C GLN A 92 -6.53 -15.57 3.05
N LYS A 93 -5.27 -15.75 3.46
CA LYS A 93 -4.53 -14.72 4.20
C LYS A 93 -4.32 -13.45 3.40
N LEU A 94 -4.04 -13.54 2.10
CA LEU A 94 -3.91 -12.37 1.23
C LEU A 94 -5.19 -11.52 1.23
N ASN A 95 -6.35 -12.16 1.16
CA ASN A 95 -7.65 -11.47 1.17
C ASN A 95 -8.04 -10.92 2.56
N GLU A 96 -7.52 -11.50 3.65
CA GLU A 96 -7.81 -11.05 5.01
C GLU A 96 -7.08 -9.75 5.40
N VAL A 97 -5.93 -9.44 4.81
CA VAL A 97 -5.13 -8.25 5.20
C VAL A 97 -5.88 -6.95 4.89
N PHE A 98 -6.53 -6.89 3.72
CA PHE A 98 -7.29 -5.72 3.27
C PHE A 98 -8.67 -6.15 2.76
N PRO A 99 -9.61 -6.52 3.64
CA PRO A 99 -10.88 -7.17 3.29
C PRO A 99 -11.88 -6.28 2.52
N SER A 100 -11.46 -5.07 2.19
CA SER A 100 -12.30 -4.08 1.51
C SER A 100 -11.80 -3.79 0.09
N ILE A 101 -10.66 -4.35 -0.31
CA ILE A 101 -10.14 -4.38 -1.68
C ILE A 101 -10.60 -5.71 -2.29
#